data_AF-A0A645CKU3-F1
#
_entry.id   AF-A0A645CKU3-F1
#
_cell.length_a   1.000
_cell.length_b   1.000
_cell.length_c   1.000
_cell.angle_alpha   90.00
_cell.angle_beta   90.00
_cell.angle_gamma   90.00
#
_symmetry.space_group_name_H-M   'P 1'
#
loop_
_entity.id
_entity.type
_entity.pdbx_description
1 polymer ?
#
loop_
_entity_poly.entity_id
_entity_poly.type
_entity_poly.pdbx_seq_one_letter_code
_entity_poly.pdbx_strand_id
1 'polypeptide(L)'
;MILNINNMRDIENDRASGKITFALRLGIKNAKIYHTLLTFGMFACFLQYSFMFAASPRYRFLYVVVFFYQLYILTQIHKKTARELDPYLKLTSMSGFLLAVIFSICINI
;
A
#
# COMPACT_ATOMS: atom_id res chain seq x y z
N MET A 1 0.41 4.95 -2.72
CA MET A 1 0.79 3.51 -2.84
C MET A 1 0.85 3.05 -4.29
N ILE A 2 -0.23 3.24 -5.07
CA ILE A 2 -0.36 2.80 -6.48
C ILE A 2 0.73 3.42 -7.39
N LEU A 3 1.00 4.72 -7.23
CA LEU A 3 2.02 5.43 -8.03
C LEU A 3 3.42 4.81 -7.88
N ASN A 4 3.80 4.41 -6.66
CA ASN A 4 5.12 3.83 -6.44
C ASN A 4 5.26 2.46 -7.11
N ILE A 5 4.21 1.61 -7.05
CA ILE A 5 4.18 0.32 -7.77
C ILE A 5 4.28 0.55 -9.27
N ASN A 6 3.52 1.52 -9.80
CA ASN A 6 3.57 1.89 -11.21
C ASN A 6 4.99 2.31 -11.65
N ASN A 7 5.65 3.18 -10.88
CA ASN A 7 7.03 3.59 -11.16
C ASN A 7 8.06 2.47 -10.97
N MET A 8 7.83 1.51 -10.06
CA MET A 8 8.69 0.34 -9.90
C MET A 8 8.56 -0.64 -11.08
N ARG A 9 7.36 -0.79 -11.62
CA ARG A 9 7.09 -1.61 -12.81
C ARG A 9 7.79 -1.03 -14.05
N ASP A 10 7.65 0.28 -14.25
CA ASP A 10 8.10 0.95 -15.47
C ASP A 10 9.52 1.52 -15.38
N ILE A 11 10.31 1.12 -14.38
CA ILE A 11 11.61 1.75 -14.06
C ILE A 11 12.60 1.78 -15.24
N GLU A 12 12.63 0.73 -16.07
CA GLU A 12 13.49 0.66 -17.26
C GLU A 12 12.98 1.57 -18.39
N ASN A 13 11.66 1.61 -18.58
CA ASN A 13 11.03 2.47 -19.59
C ASN A 13 11.13 3.95 -19.21
N ASP A 14 10.91 4.28 -17.93
CA ASP A 14 11.11 5.62 -17.38
C ASP A 14 12.58 6.06 -17.57
N ARG A 15 13.55 5.16 -17.37
CA ARG A 15 14.98 5.44 -17.65
C ARG A 15 15.23 5.70 -19.14
N ALA A 16 14.72 4.85 -20.02
CA ALA A 16 14.92 4.96 -21.47
C ALA A 16 14.29 6.24 -22.06
N SER A 17 13.17 6.69 -21.49
CA SER A 17 12.47 7.92 -21.89
C SER A 17 13.00 9.20 -21.22
N GLY A 18 14.03 9.11 -20.37
CA GLY A 18 14.57 10.26 -19.63
C GLY A 18 13.65 10.79 -18.53
N LYS A 19 12.61 10.03 -18.15
CA LYS A 19 11.65 10.42 -17.12
C LYS A 19 12.17 10.07 -15.73
N ILE A 20 12.37 11.09 -14.89
CA ILE A 20 12.90 10.92 -13.54
C ILE A 20 11.77 10.67 -12.54
N THR A 21 11.48 9.39 -12.26
CA THR A 21 10.50 9.00 -11.21
C THR A 21 11.17 8.76 -9.86
N PHE A 22 10.37 8.76 -8.79
CA PHE A 22 10.85 8.48 -7.43
C PHE A 22 11.47 7.07 -7.34
N ALA A 23 10.85 6.07 -7.97
CA ALA A 23 11.39 4.72 -8.02
C ALA A 23 12.73 4.66 -8.76
N LEU A 24 12.88 5.44 -9.84
CA LEU A 24 14.15 5.54 -10.58
C LEU A 24 15.25 6.22 -9.75
N ARG A 25 14.94 7.31 -9.03
CA ARG A 25 15.90 8.01 -8.15
C ARG A 25 16.36 7.15 -6.97
N LEU A 26 15.42 6.42 -6.36
CA LEU A 26 15.71 5.56 -5.22
C LEU A 26 16.39 4.25 -5.63
N GLY A 27 16.10 3.76 -6.84
CA GLY A 27 16.40 2.41 -7.28
C GLY A 27 15.39 1.39 -6.75
N ILE A 28 15.25 0.25 -7.44
CA ILE A 28 14.17 -0.72 -7.18
C ILE A 28 14.14 -1.25 -5.73
N LYS A 29 15.32 -1.46 -5.11
CA LYS A 29 15.44 -1.94 -3.73
C LYS A 29 14.88 -0.90 -2.74
N ASN A 30 15.30 0.35 -2.86
CA ASN A 30 14.86 1.41 -1.96
C ASN A 30 13.41 1.83 -2.27
N ALA A 31 12.95 1.71 -3.51
CA ALA A 31 11.54 1.92 -3.87
C ALA A 31 10.60 0.88 -3.20
N LYS A 32 11.05 -0.37 -3.04
CA LYS A 32 10.34 -1.41 -2.26
C LYS A 32 10.33 -1.10 -0.77
N ILE A 33 11.45 -0.63 -0.20
CA ILE A 33 11.51 -0.17 1.20
C ILE A 33 10.57 1.02 1.41
N TYR A 34 10.57 1.98 0.49
CA TYR A 34 9.64 3.12 0.52
C TYR A 34 8.17 2.67 0.47
N HIS A 35 7.84 1.67 -0.35
CA HIS A 35 6.50 1.07 -0.35
C HIS A 35 6.12 0.45 1.01
N THR A 36 7.07 -0.23 1.64
CA THR A 36 6.92 -0.78 2.99
C THR A 36 6.62 0.31 4.00
N LEU A 37 7.42 1.38 4.01
CA LEU A 37 7.22 2.52 4.91
C LEU A 37 5.85 3.18 4.72
N LEU A 38 5.40 3.36 3.47
CA LEU A 38 4.05 3.87 3.20
C LEU A 38 2.95 2.94 3.74
N THR A 39 3.13 1.63 3.63
CA THR A 39 2.16 0.64 4.12
C THR A 39 2.06 0.68 5.64
N PHE A 40 3.19 0.70 6.35
CA PHE A 40 3.23 0.79 7.80
C PHE A 40 2.77 2.16 8.31
N GLY A 41 3.12 3.26 7.63
CA GLY A 41 2.64 4.60 7.96
C GLY A 41 1.12 4.71 7.85
N MET A 42 0.53 4.14 6.79
CA MET A 42 -0.93 4.04 6.66
C MET A 42 -1.55 3.25 7.81
N PHE A 43 -0.95 2.11 8.19
CA PHE A 43 -1.42 1.32 9.34
C PHE A 43 -1.39 2.10 10.65
N ALA A 44 -0.29 2.80 10.92
CA ALA A 44 -0.13 3.63 12.11
C ALA A 44 -1.18 4.75 12.16
N CYS A 45 -1.43 5.44 11.04
CA CYS A 45 -2.46 6.49 10.99
C CYS A 45 -3.86 5.95 11.28
N PHE A 46 -4.23 4.80 10.70
CA PHE A 46 -5.54 4.18 10.92
C PHE A 46 -5.70 3.73 12.38
N LEU A 47 -4.69 3.08 12.94
CA LEU A 47 -4.67 2.70 14.36
C LEU A 47 -4.82 3.92 15.27
N GLN A 48 -3.99 4.95 15.07
CA GLN A 48 -4.01 6.16 15.88
C GLN A 48 -5.41 6.81 15.86
N TYR A 49 -6.00 6.93 14.67
CA TYR A 49 -7.35 7.47 14.54
C TYR A 49 -8.40 6.62 15.28
N SER A 50 -8.35 5.29 15.14
CA SER A 50 -9.25 4.42 15.90
C SER A 50 -9.06 4.53 17.41
N PHE A 51 -7.83 4.72 17.89
CA PHE A 51 -7.58 4.93 19.33
C PHE A 51 -8.16 6.23 19.84
N MET A 52 -8.10 7.30 19.06
CA MET A 52 -8.52 8.64 19.49
C MET A 52 -10.03 8.91 19.33
N PHE A 53 -10.67 8.39 18.27
CA PHE A 53 -11.99 8.88 17.82
C PHE A 53 -13.08 7.82 17.74
N ALA A 54 -12.77 6.52 17.86
CA ALA A 54 -13.79 5.50 17.69
C ALA A 54 -14.75 5.43 18.89
N ALA A 55 -16.03 5.67 18.62
CA ALA A 55 -17.10 5.76 19.62
C ALA A 55 -17.51 4.40 20.21
N SER A 56 -17.40 3.32 19.45
CA SER A 56 -17.89 1.98 19.82
C SER A 56 -16.75 0.95 19.79
N PRO A 57 -16.57 0.12 20.85
CA PRO A 57 -15.45 -0.81 20.94
C PRO A 57 -15.64 -2.10 20.13
N ARG A 58 -16.85 -2.42 19.65
CA ARG A 58 -17.19 -3.78 19.20
C ARG A 58 -16.61 -4.17 17.84
N TYR A 59 -16.55 -3.24 16.89
CA TYR A 59 -16.10 -3.53 15.51
C TYR A 59 -14.91 -2.69 15.05
N ARG A 60 -14.36 -1.88 15.95
CA ARG A 60 -13.29 -0.91 15.70
C ARG A 60 -12.03 -1.50 15.05
N PHE A 61 -11.76 -2.80 15.15
CA PHE A 61 -10.54 -3.43 14.60
C PHE A 61 -10.79 -4.37 13.42
N LEU A 62 -12.00 -4.45 12.87
CA LEU A 62 -12.30 -5.36 11.76
C LEU A 62 -11.45 -5.07 10.51
N TYR A 63 -11.10 -3.80 10.29
CA TYR A 63 -10.22 -3.38 9.19
C TYR A 63 -8.79 -3.96 9.28
N VAL A 64 -8.36 -4.46 10.44
CA VAL A 64 -7.04 -5.09 10.63
C VAL A 64 -6.91 -6.36 9.77
N VAL A 65 -8.01 -7.05 9.48
CA VAL A 65 -8.02 -8.20 8.55
C VAL A 65 -7.55 -7.78 7.15
N VAL A 66 -7.95 -6.60 6.67
CA VAL A 66 -7.50 -6.07 5.38
C VAL A 66 -6.02 -5.70 5.43
N PHE A 67 -5.50 -5.27 6.59
CA PHE A 67 -4.07 -5.02 6.76
C PHE A 67 -3.23 -6.30 6.64
N PHE A 68 -3.68 -7.44 7.17
CA PHE A 68 -2.99 -8.72 6.96
C PHE A 68 -2.90 -9.07 5.47
N TYR A 69 -3.98 -8.83 4.72
CA TYR A 69 -3.95 -9.00 3.28
C TYR A 69 -2.96 -8.04 2.60
N GLN A 70 -2.92 -6.77 3.02
CA GLN A 70 -1.95 -5.79 2.50
C GLN A 70 -0.49 -6.18 2.79
N LEU A 71 -0.20 -6.76 3.96
CA LEU A 71 1.11 -7.30 4.30
C LEU A 71 1.48 -8.48 3.41
N TYR A 72 0.52 -9.37 3.11
CA TYR A 72 0.73 -10.44 2.14
C TYR A 72 1.14 -9.89 0.76
N ILE A 73 0.39 -8.90 0.24
CA ILE A 73 0.73 -8.20 -1.02
C ILE A 73 2.15 -7.64 -0.97
N LEU A 74 2.52 -6.99 0.14
CA LEU A 74 3.83 -6.39 0.33
C LEU A 74 4.96 -7.42 0.24
N THR A 75 4.80 -8.59 0.89
CA THR A 75 5.81 -9.66 0.82
C THR A 75 6.01 -10.18 -0.61
N GLN A 76 4.93 -10.23 -1.40
CA GLN A 76 5.00 -10.66 -2.79
C GLN A 76 5.67 -9.60 -3.67
N ILE A 77 5.37 -8.31 -3.49
CA ILE A 77 6.04 -7.22 -4.21
C ILE A 77 7.56 -7.25 -4.00
N HIS A 78 8.03 -7.64 -2.81
CA HIS A 78 9.47 -7.76 -2.56
C HIS A 78 10.14 -8.84 -3.40
N LYS A 79 9.43 -9.94 -3.67
CA LYS A 79 9.92 -11.08 -4.46
C LYS A 79 9.84 -10.86 -5.98
N LYS A 80 9.03 -9.90 -6.43
CA LYS A 80 8.71 -9.67 -7.86
C LYS A 80 9.41 -8.45 -8.44
N THR A 81 9.62 -8.43 -9.75
CA THR A 81 10.28 -7.31 -10.45
C THR A 81 9.62 -6.98 -11.80
N ALA A 82 9.68 -5.71 -12.21
CA ALA A 82 9.17 -5.20 -13.50
C ALA A 82 7.71 -5.63 -13.78
N ARG A 83 7.46 -6.33 -14.90
CA ARG A 83 6.11 -6.76 -15.35
C ARG A 83 5.40 -7.67 -14.34
N GLU A 84 6.14 -8.37 -13.48
CA GLU A 84 5.51 -9.20 -12.43
C GLU A 84 4.75 -8.35 -11.39
N LEU A 85 4.94 -7.03 -11.35
CA LEU A 85 4.20 -6.11 -10.48
C LEU A 85 2.81 -5.72 -11.02
N ASP A 86 2.50 -5.97 -12.30
CA ASP A 86 1.21 -5.63 -12.91
C ASP A 86 -0.01 -6.13 -12.12
N PRO A 87 -0.09 -7.41 -11.71
CA PRO A 87 -1.23 -7.87 -10.91
C PRO A 87 -1.31 -7.16 -9.55
N TYR A 88 -0.17 -6.83 -8.94
CA TYR A 88 -0.11 -6.17 -7.63
C TYR A 88 -0.50 -4.70 -7.67
N LEU A 89 -0.43 -4.05 -8.84
CA LEU A 89 -0.95 -2.69 -9.03
C LEU A 89 -2.47 -2.66 -8.81
N LYS A 90 -3.20 -3.58 -9.45
CA LYS A 90 -4.65 -3.72 -9.27
C LYS A 90 -4.99 -4.20 -7.87
N LEU A 91 -4.24 -5.18 -7.36
CA LEU A 91 -4.46 -5.76 -6.04
C LEU A 91 -4.35 -4.70 -4.93
N THR A 92 -3.28 -3.89 -4.97
CA THR A 92 -3.03 -2.82 -4.00
C THR A 92 -4.09 -1.72 -4.05
N SER A 93 -4.61 -1.41 -5.25
CA SER A 93 -5.70 -0.44 -5.40
C SER A 93 -7.00 -0.95 -4.79
N MET A 94 -7.36 -2.21 -5.09
CA MET A 94 -8.59 -2.84 -4.60
C MET A 94 -8.55 -3.06 -3.09
N SER A 95 -7.42 -3.51 -2.53
CA SER A 95 -7.26 -3.66 -1.08
C SER A 95 -7.30 -2.32 -0.36
N GLY A 96 -6.73 -1.26 -0.94
CA GLY A 96 -6.82 0.10 -0.41
C GLY A 96 -8.26 0.63 -0.39
N PHE A 97 -9.03 0.39 -1.46
CA PHE A 97 -10.45 0.74 -1.51
C PHE A 97 -11.25 -0.04 -0.47
N LEU A 98 -11.07 -1.36 -0.39
CA LEU A 98 -11.74 -2.21 0.58
C LEU A 98 -11.43 -1.78 2.02
N LEU A 99 -10.16 -1.43 2.30
CA LEU A 99 -9.74 -0.88 3.59
C LEU A 99 -10.52 0.39 3.94
N ALA A 100 -10.64 1.33 3.00
CA ALA A 100 -11.35 2.59 3.23
C ALA A 100 -12.85 2.37 3.53
N VAL A 101 -13.51 1.47 2.79
CA VAL A 101 -14.92 1.13 3.00
C VAL A 101 -15.11 0.47 4.37
N ILE A 102 -14.34 -0.57 4.69
CA ILE A 102 -14.46 -1.29 5.96
C ILE A 102 -14.15 -0.36 7.12
N PHE A 103 -13.10 0.46 7.03
CA PHE A 103 -12.76 1.43 8.06
C PHE A 103 -13.87 2.45 8.31
N SER A 104 -14.47 2.99 7.25
CA SER A 104 -15.59 3.91 7.35
C SER A 104 -16.77 3.28 8.10
N ILE A 105 -17.10 2.02 7.78
CA ILE A 105 -18.17 1.29 8.48
C ILE A 105 -17.79 1.05 9.96
N CYS A 106 -16.55 0.65 10.24
CA CYS A 106 -16.10 0.31 11.60
C CYS A 106 -16.07 1.49 12.57
N ILE A 107 -15.92 2.72 12.08
CA ILE A 107 -15.94 3.90 12.97
C ILE A 107 -17.36 4.45 13.18
N ASN A 108 -18.27 4.27 12.22
CA ASN A 108 -19.62 4.80 12.30
C ASN A 108 -20.60 3.86 13.05
N ILE A 109 -20.21 2.62 13.33
CA ILE A 109 -21.02 1.58 14.02
C ILE A 109 -20.33 1.16 15.33
#